data_AF-A0A4R7FTE6-F1
#
_entry.id   AF-A0A4R7FTE6-F1
#
_cell.length_a   1.000
_cell.length_b   1.000
_cell.length_c   1.000
_cell.angle_alpha   90.00
_cell.angle_beta   90.00
_cell.angle_gamma   90.00
#
_symmetry.space_group_name_H-M   'P 1'
#
loop_
_entity.id
_entity.type
_entity.pdbx_description
1 polymer ?
#
loop_
_entity_poly.entity_id
_entity_poly.type
_entity_poly.pdbx_seq_one_letter_code
_entity_poly.pdbx_strand_id
1 'polypeptide(L)'
;MGAHALGAAAYAVKAATLVNSGQPSAGEDEIFWQVHQMTEEQRLALRQLPLLGENAAGPLGPGLLASGVLGDAIRRIQAQLRA
;
A
#
# COMPACT_ATOMS: atom_id res chain seq x y z
N MET A 1 13.96 2.83 3.45
CA MET A 1 13.55 1.44 3.13
C MET A 1 12.03 1.25 3.12
N GLY A 2 11.26 1.73 4.11
CA GLY A 2 9.80 1.50 4.18
C GLY A 2 8.94 1.99 2.99
N ALA A 3 9.31 3.08 2.32
CA ALA A 3 8.60 3.53 1.11
C ALA A 3 8.72 2.55 -0.07
N HIS A 4 9.84 1.83 -0.18
CA HIS A 4 9.97 0.74 -1.17
C HIS A 4 9.04 -0.44 -0.84
N ALA A 5 8.79 -0.72 0.45
CA ALA A 5 7.87 -1.76 0.85
C ALA A 5 6.41 -1.42 0.46
N LEU A 6 5.97 -0.18 0.71
CA LEU A 6 4.63 0.27 0.28
C LEU A 6 4.46 0.26 -1.25
N GLY A 7 5.49 0.66 -2.00
CA GLY A 7 5.49 0.57 -3.46
C GLY A 7 5.37 -0.88 -3.96
N ALA A 8 6.17 -1.80 -3.40
CA ALA A 8 6.13 -3.21 -3.77
C ALA A 8 4.76 -3.86 -3.45
N ALA A 9 4.22 -3.56 -2.26
CA ALA A 9 2.89 -3.97 -1.83
C ALA A 9 1.80 -3.53 -2.83
N ALA A 10 1.84 -2.27 -3.27
CA ALA A 10 0.89 -1.74 -4.24
C ALA A 10 1.00 -2.38 -5.62
N TYR A 11 2.22 -2.74 -6.06
CA TYR A 11 2.39 -3.50 -7.29
C TYR A 11 1.85 -4.93 -7.18
N ALA A 12 1.97 -5.58 -6.02
CA ALA A 12 1.35 -6.88 -5.77
C ALA A 12 -0.19 -6.79 -5.83
N VAL A 13 -0.80 -5.75 -5.26
CA VAL A 13 -2.24 -5.46 -5.39
C VAL A 13 -2.63 -5.30 -6.86
N LYS A 14 -1.87 -4.50 -7.62
CA LYS A 14 -2.12 -4.33 -9.06
C LYS A 14 -2.03 -5.67 -9.81
N ALA A 15 -1.04 -6.50 -9.50
CA ALA A 15 -0.88 -7.81 -10.12
C ALA A 15 -2.06 -8.75 -9.79
N ALA A 16 -2.48 -8.81 -8.53
CA ALA A 16 -3.62 -9.61 -8.09
C ALA A 16 -4.91 -9.22 -8.81
N THR A 17 -5.18 -7.91 -8.94
CA THR A 17 -6.33 -7.39 -9.69
C THR A 17 -6.27 -7.75 -11.18
N LEU A 18 -5.08 -7.70 -11.79
CA LEU A 18 -4.93 -8.02 -13.22
C LEU A 18 -5.10 -9.52 -13.50
N VAL A 19 -4.55 -10.38 -12.65
CA VAL A 19 -4.69 -11.84 -12.78
C VAL A 19 -6.13 -12.27 -12.53
N ASN A 20 -6.85 -11.58 -11.64
CA ASN A 20 -8.22 -11.90 -11.25
C ASN A 20 -9.22 -10.86 -11.75
N SER A 21 -9.11 -10.42 -13.01
CA SER A 21 -9.93 -9.33 -13.57
C SER A 21 -11.45 -9.56 -13.52
N GLY A 22 -11.90 -10.81 -13.37
CA GLY A 22 -13.30 -11.18 -13.15
C GLY A 22 -13.77 -11.12 -11.69
N GLN A 23 -12.89 -10.82 -10.75
CA GLN A 23 -13.17 -10.74 -9.31
C GLN A 23 -12.87 -9.32 -8.79
N PRO A 24 -13.88 -8.44 -8.71
CA PRO A 24 -13.69 -7.04 -8.32
C PRO A 24 -13.04 -6.84 -6.95
N SER A 25 -13.14 -7.81 -6.03
CA SER A 25 -12.55 -7.74 -4.69
C SER A 25 -11.07 -8.09 -4.63
N ALA A 26 -10.48 -8.67 -5.68
CA ALA A 26 -9.14 -9.28 -5.62
C ALA A 26 -8.04 -8.32 -5.12
N GLY A 27 -8.15 -7.04 -5.45
CA GLY A 27 -7.24 -6.02 -4.93
C GLY A 27 -7.40 -5.76 -3.43
N GLU A 28 -8.64 -5.67 -2.93
CA GLU A 28 -8.90 -5.51 -1.49
C GLU A 28 -8.53 -6.77 -0.70
N ASP A 29 -8.78 -7.94 -1.26
CA ASP A 29 -8.42 -9.24 -0.66
C ASP A 29 -6.90 -9.36 -0.51
N GLU A 30 -6.14 -8.93 -1.53
CA GLU A 30 -4.68 -8.87 -1.49
C GLU A 30 -4.17 -7.88 -0.43
N ILE A 31 -4.78 -6.70 -0.31
CA ILE A 31 -4.42 -5.74 0.75
C ILE A 31 -4.64 -6.35 2.14
N PHE A 32 -5.81 -6.95 2.36
CA PHE A 32 -6.14 -7.58 3.64
C PHE A 32 -5.18 -8.72 3.98
N TRP A 33 -4.85 -9.55 2.98
CA TRP A 33 -3.88 -10.63 3.12
C TRP A 33 -2.49 -10.09 3.49
N GLN A 34 -1.98 -9.10 2.77
CA GLN A 34 -0.67 -8.50 3.05
C GLN A 34 -0.59 -7.96 4.47
N VAL A 35 -1.59 -7.18 4.90
CA VAL A 35 -1.62 -6.64 6.27
C VAL A 35 -1.67 -7.77 7.29
N HIS A 36 -2.47 -8.82 7.07
CA HIS A 36 -2.53 -9.99 7.96
C HIS A 36 -1.21 -10.76 8.05
N GLN A 37 -0.40 -10.80 6.99
CA GLN A 37 0.90 -11.46 7.00
C GLN A 37 2.00 -10.64 7.69
N MET A 38 1.79 -9.34 7.95
CA MET A 38 2.79 -8.51 8.62
C MET A 38 2.92 -8.86 10.10
N THR A 39 4.17 -8.99 10.53
CA THR A 39 4.53 -8.99 11.95
C THR A 39 4.17 -7.66 12.62
N GLU A 40 4.03 -7.66 13.94
CA GLU A 40 3.73 -6.44 14.69
C GLU A 40 4.83 -5.39 14.53
N GLU A 41 6.10 -5.80 14.49
CA GLU A 41 7.23 -4.88 14.26
C GLU A 41 7.13 -4.17 12.91
N GLN A 42 6.78 -4.91 11.84
CA GLN A 42 6.57 -4.33 10.52
C GLN A 42 5.38 -3.36 10.51
N ARG A 43 4.27 -3.71 11.19
CA ARG A 43 3.11 -2.83 11.33
C ARG A 43 3.49 -1.53 12.04
N LEU A 44 4.19 -1.62 13.16
CA LEU A 44 4.67 -0.47 13.93
C LEU A 44 5.62 0.41 13.11
N ALA A 45 6.58 -0.19 12.41
CA ALA A 45 7.52 0.54 11.57
C ALA A 45 6.81 1.28 10.42
N LEU A 46 5.84 0.64 9.75
CA LEU A 46 5.08 1.25 8.66
C LEU A 46 4.12 2.35 9.15
N ARG A 47 3.56 2.23 10.36
CA ARG A 47 2.73 3.27 10.99
C ARG A 47 3.49 4.59 11.22
N GLN A 48 4.81 4.54 11.39
CA GLN A 48 5.64 5.74 11.58
C GLN A 48 5.90 6.52 10.29
N LEU A 49 5.55 5.97 9.12
CA LEU A 49 5.72 6.66 7.85
C LEU A 49 4.65 7.75 7.66
N PRO A 50 4.99 8.87 7.00
CA PRO A 50 4.00 9.88 6.62
C PRO A 50 2.97 9.27 5.65
N LEU A 51 1.75 9.83 5.62
CA LEU A 51 0.81 9.43 4.59
C LEU A 51 1.32 9.84 3.20
N LEU A 52 0.95 9.04 2.21
CA LEU A 52 1.32 9.29 0.83
C LEU A 52 0.84 10.68 0.37
N GLY A 53 1.77 11.50 -0.08
CA GLY A 53 1.53 12.85 -0.59
C GLY A 53 1.44 13.96 0.46
N GLU A 54 1.43 13.66 1.77
CA GLU A 54 1.32 14.70 2.80
C GLU A 54 2.62 15.47 3.02
N ASN A 55 3.76 14.78 2.91
CA ASN A 55 5.08 15.42 3.00
C ASN A 55 5.67 15.57 1.60
N ALA A 56 5.87 16.81 1.14
CA ALA A 56 6.48 17.08 -0.16
C ALA A 56 7.95 16.63 -0.26
N ALA A 57 8.62 16.41 0.88
CA ALA A 57 9.96 15.86 0.93
C ALA A 57 9.94 14.34 1.12
N GLY A 58 10.76 13.65 0.33
CA GLY A 58 11.03 12.22 0.49
C GLY A 58 10.17 11.30 -0.40
N PRO A 59 10.38 9.97 -0.27
CA PRO A 59 9.89 9.00 -1.24
C PRO A 59 8.38 8.74 -1.22
N LEU A 60 7.67 9.24 -0.20
CA LEU A 60 6.20 9.20 -0.14
C LEU A 60 5.57 10.54 -0.51
N GLY A 61 6.33 11.51 -1.00
CA GLY A 61 5.77 12.76 -1.49
C GLY A 61 4.96 12.60 -2.77
N PRO A 62 4.43 13.70 -3.31
CA PRO A 62 3.75 13.70 -4.60
C PRO A 62 4.62 13.07 -5.70
N GLY A 63 4.01 12.28 -6.58
CA GLY A 63 4.74 11.60 -7.65
C GLY A 63 3.96 10.43 -8.24
N LEU A 64 4.63 9.61 -9.04
CA LEU A 64 4.01 8.49 -9.75
C LEU A 64 3.39 7.43 -8.83
N LEU A 65 3.97 7.22 -7.64
CA LEU A 65 3.39 6.31 -6.65
C LEU A 65 2.14 6.89 -5.97
N ALA A 66 1.97 8.22 -5.99
CA ALA A 66 0.86 8.90 -5.35
C ALA A 66 -0.40 8.98 -6.21
N SER A 67 -0.37 8.43 -7.43
CA SER A 67 -1.46 8.51 -8.41
C SER A 67 -1.94 7.14 -8.89
N GLY A 68 -3.18 7.12 -9.37
CA GLY A 68 -3.84 5.92 -9.91
C GLY A 68 -3.91 4.76 -8.93
N VAL A 69 -4.02 3.55 -9.48
CA VAL A 69 -4.22 2.30 -8.71
C VAL A 69 -3.14 2.07 -7.64
N LEU A 70 -1.89 2.50 -7.89
CA LEU A 70 -0.83 2.34 -6.90
C LEU A 70 -1.04 3.28 -5.71
N GLY A 71 -1.37 4.54 -5.96
CA GLY A 71 -1.65 5.51 -4.89
C GLY A 71 -2.86 5.09 -4.06
N ASP A 72 -3.92 4.61 -4.71
CA ASP A 72 -5.12 4.12 -4.02
C ASP A 72 -4.80 2.93 -3.12
N ALA A 73 -4.05 1.95 -3.64
CA ALA A 73 -3.62 0.78 -2.87
C ALA A 73 -2.74 1.18 -1.67
N ILE A 74 -1.75 2.07 -1.84
CA ILE A 74 -0.90 2.53 -0.74
C ILE A 74 -1.73 3.21 0.35
N ARG A 75 -2.65 4.13 -0.02
CA ARG A 75 -3.51 4.81 0.96
C ARG A 75 -4.39 3.83 1.72
N ARG A 76 -4.91 2.80 1.04
CA ARG A 76 -5.73 1.76 1.65
C ARG A 76 -4.94 0.89 2.63
N ILE A 77 -3.71 0.49 2.28
CA ILE A 77 -2.79 -0.20 3.18
C ILE A 77 -2.49 0.69 4.41
N GLN A 78 -2.16 1.96 4.20
CA GLN A 78 -1.90 2.91 5.30
C GLN A 78 -3.14 3.08 6.21
N ALA A 79 -4.35 3.06 5.65
CA ALA A 79 -5.58 3.13 6.43
C ALA A 79 -5.79 1.85 7.27
N GLN A 80 -5.61 0.65 6.69
CA GLN A 80 -5.73 -0.61 7.43
C GLN A 80 -4.68 -0.75 8.53
N LEU A 81 -3.46 -0.27 8.30
CA LEU A 81 -2.44 -0.23 9.34
C LEU A 81 -2.84 0.69 10.49
N ARG A 82 -3.64 1.74 10.27
CA ARG A 82 -4.02 2.71 11.31
C ARG A 82 -5.34 2.39 12.03
N ALA A 83 -6.10 1.43 11.54
CA ALA A 83 -7.22 0.82 12.25
C ALA A 83 -6.72 -0.06 13.41
#